data_AF-A0A7W2Y207-F1
#
_entry.id   AF-A0A7W2Y207-F1
#
_cell.length_a   1.000
_cell.length_b   1.000
_cell.length_c   1.000
_cell.angle_alpha   90.00
_cell.angle_beta   90.00
_cell.angle_gamma   90.00
#
_symmetry.space_group_name_H-M   'P 1'
#
loop_
_entity.id
_entity.type
_entity.pdbx_description
1 polymer ?
#
loop_
_entity_poly.entity_id
_entity_poly.type
_entity_poly.pdbx_seq_one_letter_code
_entity_poly.pdbx_strand_id
1 'polypeptide(L)'
;MSIETITLGAGCFWCVENIFNRIQGVLSVTSGYADGDIINPSYEQVCSGITNHAEVVQITFNPSQLAVEQLLTVFFAIHDATTLNRQGNDIGSQYRSTILCHTSAQQVVAKTKIAQLHAQQYAEQTIVTVVKAATNFYSAEDYHQDYVTNNPENKYCQLVVAKKIQTFLSEFSYLLKNET
;
A
#
# COMPACT_ATOMS: atom_id res chain seq x y z
N MET A 1 -1.67 -19.48 -16.03
CA MET A 1 -1.96 -18.05 -15.85
C MET A 1 -0.81 -17.47 -15.03
N SER A 2 -0.22 -16.35 -15.44
CA SER A 2 0.92 -15.77 -14.71
C SER A 2 0.40 -14.94 -13.56
N ILE A 3 0.80 -15.27 -12.34
CA ILE A 3 0.53 -14.45 -11.15
C ILE A 3 1.58 -13.35 -11.08
N GLU A 4 1.17 -12.15 -10.67
CA GLU A 4 2.06 -11.00 -10.49
C GLU A 4 2.08 -10.52 -9.04
N THR A 5 3.17 -9.84 -8.70
CA THR A 5 3.38 -9.22 -7.39
C THR A 5 3.72 -7.75 -7.56
N ILE A 6 3.19 -6.91 -6.66
CA ILE A 6 3.58 -5.50 -6.50
C ILE A 6 3.65 -5.17 -5.01
N THR A 7 4.58 -4.30 -4.60
CA THR A 7 4.71 -3.90 -3.20
C THR A 7 4.42 -2.41 -3.05
N LEU A 8 3.49 -2.06 -2.15
CA LEU A 8 2.96 -0.70 -1.99
C LEU A 8 3.08 -0.24 -0.54
N GLY A 9 3.61 0.96 -0.31
CA GLY A 9 3.65 1.64 0.99
C GLY A 9 2.77 2.89 0.97
N ALA A 10 1.83 2.99 1.92
CA ALA A 10 0.80 4.04 1.96
C ALA A 10 0.44 4.44 3.40
N GLY A 11 1.45 4.51 4.27
CA GLY A 11 1.30 4.69 5.72
C GLY A 11 1.16 3.36 6.44
N CYS A 12 0.44 3.35 7.57
CA CYS A 12 0.21 2.15 8.38
C CYS A 12 -0.32 0.98 7.53
N PHE A 13 0.47 -0.11 7.46
CA PHE A 13 0.17 -1.25 6.60
C PHE A 13 -1.12 -2.01 6.96
N TRP A 14 -1.62 -1.94 8.20
CA TRP A 14 -2.83 -2.65 8.64
C TRP A 14 -4.06 -2.19 7.87
N CYS A 15 -4.15 -0.88 7.63
CA CYS A 15 -5.27 -0.30 6.89
C CYS A 15 -5.18 -0.66 5.40
N VAL A 16 -3.96 -0.64 4.87
CA VAL A 16 -3.68 -0.89 3.46
C VAL A 16 -3.96 -2.35 3.12
N GLU A 17 -3.48 -3.27 3.96
CA GLU A 17 -3.73 -4.70 3.86
C GLU A 17 -5.23 -5.01 3.81
N ASN A 18 -5.99 -4.48 4.78
CA ASN A 18 -7.44 -4.74 4.85
C ASN A 18 -8.19 -4.32 3.58
N ILE A 19 -7.79 -3.21 2.94
CA ILE A 19 -8.43 -2.72 1.73
C ILE A 19 -8.10 -3.62 0.54
N PHE A 20 -6.81 -3.90 0.31
CA PHE A 20 -6.40 -4.71 -0.84
C PHE A 20 -6.88 -6.17 -0.72
N ASN A 21 -7.02 -6.70 0.49
CA ASN A 21 -7.58 -8.05 0.70
C ASN A 21 -9.02 -8.19 0.18
N ARG A 22 -9.78 -7.10 0.08
CA ARG A 22 -11.17 -7.07 -0.40
C ARG A 22 -11.31 -7.03 -1.93
N ILE A 23 -10.21 -6.83 -2.67
CA ILE A 23 -10.25 -6.60 -4.12
C ILE A 23 -10.30 -7.92 -4.90
N GLN A 24 -11.26 -8.05 -5.81
CA GLN A 24 -11.37 -9.16 -6.75
C GLN A 24 -10.11 -9.24 -7.63
N GLY A 25 -9.56 -10.45 -7.76
CA GLY A 25 -8.30 -10.69 -8.45
C GLY A 25 -7.06 -10.61 -7.56
N VAL A 26 -7.15 -10.04 -6.35
CA VAL A 26 -6.10 -10.16 -5.32
C VAL A 26 -6.17 -11.54 -4.67
N LEU A 27 -5.05 -12.26 -4.72
CA LEU A 27 -4.88 -13.61 -4.17
C LEU A 27 -4.39 -13.58 -2.73
N SER A 28 -3.41 -12.72 -2.42
CA SER A 28 -2.90 -12.53 -1.06
C SER A 28 -2.33 -11.12 -0.89
N VAL A 29 -2.37 -10.63 0.34
CA VAL A 29 -1.72 -9.39 0.76
C VAL A 29 -0.93 -9.70 2.03
N THR A 30 0.35 -9.38 2.04
CA THR A 30 1.23 -9.62 3.19
C THR A 30 1.82 -8.30 3.67
N SER A 31 1.56 -7.95 4.93
CA SER A 31 2.17 -6.79 5.59
C SER A 31 3.66 -7.05 5.86
N GLY A 32 4.50 -6.06 5.62
CA GLY A 32 5.94 -6.22 5.78
C GLY A 32 6.76 -4.94 5.69
N TYR A 33 8.07 -5.13 5.65
CA TYR A 33 9.09 -4.08 5.65
C TYR A 33 9.93 -4.18 4.38
N ALA A 34 10.12 -3.07 3.67
CA ALA A 34 10.88 -3.04 2.42
C ALA A 34 11.61 -1.72 2.17
N ASP A 35 12.52 -1.72 1.20
CA ASP A 35 13.31 -0.56 0.76
C ASP A 35 14.12 0.06 1.91
N GLY A 36 14.60 -0.78 2.84
CA GLY A 36 15.51 -0.40 3.92
C GLY A 36 16.87 -1.10 3.87
N ASP A 37 17.72 -0.77 4.83
CA ASP A 37 19.18 -0.98 4.74
C ASP A 37 19.65 -2.27 5.45
N ILE A 38 18.84 -2.81 6.36
CA ILE A 38 19.19 -4.00 7.15
C ILE A 38 18.41 -5.24 6.71
N ILE A 39 18.98 -6.40 6.99
CA ILE A 39 18.39 -7.71 6.73
C ILE A 39 17.54 -8.14 7.93
N ASN A 40 16.35 -8.67 7.68
CA ASN A 40 15.41 -9.18 8.69
C ASN A 40 15.16 -8.20 9.85
N PRO A 41 14.65 -6.98 9.56
CA PRO A 41 14.32 -6.03 10.62
C PRO A 41 13.16 -6.54 11.50
N SER A 42 13.18 -6.26 12.80
CA SER A 42 11.98 -6.38 13.65
C SER A 42 11.11 -5.12 13.57
N TYR A 43 9.86 -5.24 13.99
CA TYR A 43 8.95 -4.09 14.09
C TYR A 43 9.57 -2.93 14.88
N GLU A 44 10.17 -3.19 16.05
CA GLU A 44 10.76 -2.14 16.90
C GLU A 44 11.91 -1.41 16.20
N GLN A 45 12.70 -2.14 15.41
CA GLN A 45 13.79 -1.55 14.63
C GLN A 45 13.22 -0.65 13.54
N VAL A 46 12.16 -1.05 12.84
CA VAL A 46 11.49 -0.20 11.84
C VAL A 46 10.84 1.02 12.48
N CYS A 47 10.14 0.86 13.60
CA CYS A 47 9.52 1.98 14.34
C CYS A 47 10.52 3.01 14.85
N SER A 48 11.78 2.61 15.10
CA SER A 48 12.84 3.55 15.47
C SER A 48 13.21 4.53 14.33
N GLY A 49 12.86 4.20 13.08
CA GLY A 49 13.11 5.02 11.89
C GLY A 49 14.54 4.95 11.34
N ILE A 50 15.45 4.24 12.02
CA ILE A 50 16.89 4.21 11.65
C ILE A 50 17.21 3.21 10.54
N THR A 51 16.32 2.25 10.28
CA THR A 51 16.57 1.16 9.33
C THR A 51 16.23 1.51 7.89
N ASN A 52 15.59 2.67 7.68
CA ASN A 52 15.10 3.17 6.40
C ASN A 52 14.03 2.29 5.72
N HIS A 53 13.57 1.22 6.37
CA HIS A 53 12.45 0.41 5.88
C HIS A 53 11.15 1.21 5.86
N ALA A 54 10.33 0.97 4.84
CA ALA A 54 8.92 1.38 4.80
C ALA A 54 8.04 0.24 5.29
N GLU A 55 6.98 0.57 6.02
CA GLU A 55 5.80 -0.27 6.11
C GLU A 55 5.14 -0.36 4.73
N VAL A 56 5.00 -1.59 4.25
CA VAL A 56 4.46 -1.88 2.93
C VAL A 56 3.54 -3.10 3.01
N VAL A 57 2.73 -3.25 1.97
CA VAL A 57 2.04 -4.51 1.69
C VAL A 57 2.58 -5.10 0.38
N GLN A 58 2.87 -6.39 0.36
CA GLN A 58 3.14 -7.14 -0.85
C GLN A 58 1.84 -7.79 -1.33
N ILE A 59 1.38 -7.41 -2.51
CA ILE A 59 0.11 -7.85 -3.09
C ILE A 59 0.42 -8.81 -4.22
N THR A 60 -0.13 -10.03 -4.12
CA THR A 60 -0.09 -11.03 -5.17
C THR A 60 -1.46 -11.09 -5.83
N PHE A 61 -1.53 -10.99 -7.15
CA PHE A 61 -2.79 -10.85 -7.89
C PHE A 61 -2.76 -11.55 -9.25
N ASN A 62 -3.95 -11.80 -9.80
CA ASN A 62 -4.14 -12.33 -11.14
C ASN A 62 -4.31 -11.18 -12.15
N PRO A 63 -3.32 -10.90 -13.03
CA PRO A 63 -3.38 -9.82 -14.01
C PRO A 63 -4.47 -10.01 -15.07
N SER A 64 -5.02 -11.23 -15.22
CA SER A 64 -6.19 -11.46 -16.09
C SER A 64 -7.52 -10.98 -15.48
N GLN A 65 -7.54 -10.70 -14.18
CA GLN A 65 -8.73 -10.22 -13.45
C GLN A 65 -8.57 -8.80 -12.94
N LEU A 66 -7.34 -8.38 -12.62
CA LEU A 66 -7.04 -7.10 -12.00
C LEU A 66 -5.78 -6.49 -12.63
N ALA A 67 -5.92 -5.32 -13.23
CA ALA A 67 -4.79 -4.60 -13.81
C ALA A 67 -3.99 -3.83 -12.74
N VAL A 68 -2.69 -3.67 -12.97
CA VAL A 68 -1.81 -2.83 -12.14
C VAL A 68 -2.36 -1.41 -12.00
N GLU A 69 -2.91 -0.84 -13.07
CA GLU A 69 -3.49 0.50 -13.05
C GLU A 69 -4.67 0.62 -12.07
N GLN A 70 -5.48 -0.44 -11.91
CA GLN A 70 -6.58 -0.46 -10.94
C GLN A 70 -6.05 -0.49 -9.51
N LEU A 71 -5.04 -1.34 -9.24
CA LEU A 71 -4.34 -1.36 -7.94
C LEU A 71 -3.77 0.03 -7.59
N LEU A 72 -3.12 0.68 -8.55
CA LEU A 72 -2.55 2.01 -8.33
C LEU A 72 -3.62 3.10 -8.19
N THR A 73 -4.75 2.97 -8.87
CA THR A 73 -5.88 3.90 -8.70
C THR A 73 -6.45 3.81 -7.29
N VAL A 74 -6.65 2.60 -6.76
CA VAL A 74 -7.04 2.42 -5.35
C VAL A 74 -5.96 2.95 -4.41
N PHE A 75 -4.68 2.61 -4.66
CA PHE A 75 -3.54 3.09 -3.87
C PHE A 75 -3.57 4.61 -3.68
N PHE A 76 -3.67 5.38 -4.76
CA PHE A 76 -3.68 6.85 -4.69
C PHE A 76 -4.96 7.43 -4.07
N ALA A 77 -6.08 6.69 -4.05
CA ALA A 77 -7.32 7.14 -3.43
C ALA A 77 -7.34 6.97 -1.90
N ILE A 78 -6.59 6.00 -1.36
CA ILE A 78 -6.68 5.62 0.07
C ILE A 78 -5.62 6.28 0.96
N HIS A 79 -4.70 7.09 0.42
CA HIS A 79 -3.69 7.81 1.21
C HIS A 79 -3.32 9.15 0.55
N ASP A 80 -2.64 10.01 1.29
CA ASP A 80 -2.17 11.31 0.79
C ASP A 80 -0.77 11.19 0.17
N ALA A 81 -0.72 11.01 -1.14
CA ALA A 81 0.53 10.85 -1.89
C ALA A 81 1.40 12.13 -1.97
N THR A 82 0.98 13.25 -1.37
CA THR A 82 1.71 14.55 -1.39
C THR A 82 2.50 14.81 -0.11
N THR A 83 2.30 14.00 0.92
CA THR A 83 2.95 14.18 2.23
C THR A 83 4.22 13.34 2.33
N LEU A 84 5.36 14.03 2.46
CA LEU A 84 6.67 13.38 2.57
C LEU A 84 6.82 12.73 3.96
N ASN A 85 7.13 11.43 3.98
CA ASN A 85 7.41 10.65 5.20
C ASN A 85 6.33 10.81 6.29
N ARG A 86 5.06 10.83 5.87
CA ARG A 86 3.91 11.01 6.76
C ARG A 86 2.66 10.44 6.12
N GLN A 87 1.73 9.94 6.93
CA GLN A 87 0.31 9.79 6.57
C GLN A 87 -0.58 10.19 7.75
N GLY A 88 -1.30 11.30 7.60
CA GLY A 88 -2.09 11.85 8.71
C GLY A 88 -1.20 12.14 9.93
N ASN A 89 -1.48 11.45 11.04
CA ASN A 89 -0.72 11.57 12.29
C ASN A 89 0.46 10.60 12.40
N ASP A 90 0.62 9.68 11.45
CA ASP A 90 1.74 8.73 11.41
C ASP A 90 2.92 9.41 10.72
N ILE A 91 3.96 9.76 11.48
CA ILE A 91 5.10 10.56 11.02
C ILE A 91 6.36 9.73 11.08
N GLY A 92 7.08 9.65 9.96
CA GLY A 92 8.34 8.94 9.85
C GLY A 92 8.56 8.36 8.44
N SER A 93 9.83 8.09 8.09
CA SER A 93 10.21 7.51 6.81
C SER A 93 9.58 6.13 6.59
N GLN A 94 9.23 5.43 7.65
CA GLN A 94 8.52 4.15 7.59
C GLN A 94 7.10 4.27 7.02
N TYR A 95 6.48 5.45 7.10
CA TYR A 95 5.12 5.70 6.59
C TYR A 95 5.09 6.39 5.23
N ARG A 96 6.23 6.43 4.53
CA ARG A 96 6.34 7.09 3.22
C ARG A 96 5.47 6.43 2.17
N SER A 97 4.98 7.23 1.22
CA SER A 97 4.34 6.72 0.00
C SER A 97 5.39 6.12 -0.94
N THR A 98 5.25 4.83 -1.27
CA THR A 98 6.18 4.15 -2.20
C THR A 98 5.50 3.04 -3.03
N ILE A 99 5.98 2.87 -4.25
CA ILE A 99 5.60 1.79 -5.17
C ILE A 99 6.88 1.06 -5.54
N LEU A 100 7.04 -0.17 -5.07
CA LEU A 100 8.15 -1.04 -5.42
C LEU A 100 7.68 -2.05 -6.48
N CYS A 101 8.18 -1.85 -7.70
CA CYS A 101 7.79 -2.58 -8.89
C CYS A 101 8.64 -3.85 -9.04
N HIS A 102 8.01 -4.96 -9.39
CA HIS A 102 8.66 -6.23 -9.67
C HIS A 102 8.92 -6.44 -11.17
N THR A 103 8.34 -5.59 -12.03
CA THR A 103 8.58 -5.58 -13.48
C THR A 103 8.76 -4.16 -14.01
N SER A 104 9.43 -4.03 -15.16
CA SER A 104 9.58 -2.73 -15.86
C SER A 104 8.23 -2.19 -16.35
N ALA A 105 7.29 -3.07 -16.73
CA ALA A 105 5.94 -2.68 -17.12
C ALA A 105 5.19 -1.99 -15.97
N GLN A 106 5.28 -2.54 -14.74
CA GLN A 106 4.72 -1.90 -13.55
C GLN A 106 5.32 -0.51 -13.31
N GLN A 107 6.63 -0.33 -13.52
CA GLN A 107 7.29 0.96 -13.37
C GLN A 107 6.77 2.00 -14.37
N VAL A 108 6.51 1.60 -15.62
CA VAL A 108 5.91 2.47 -16.63
C VAL A 108 4.50 2.88 -16.21
N VAL A 109 3.65 1.92 -15.83
CA VAL A 109 2.27 2.18 -15.39
C VAL A 109 2.25 3.12 -14.18
N ALA A 110 3.13 2.92 -13.19
CA ALA A 110 3.22 3.77 -12.01
C ALA A 110 3.59 5.22 -12.34
N LYS A 111 4.62 5.42 -13.18
CA LYS A 111 5.04 6.75 -13.62
C LYS A 111 3.95 7.45 -14.44
N THR A 112 3.29 6.73 -15.34
CA THR A 112 2.17 7.26 -16.13
C THR A 112 1.01 7.69 -15.22
N LYS A 113 0.66 6.88 -14.21
CA LYS A 113 -0.41 7.23 -13.28
C LYS A 113 -0.10 8.48 -12.48
N ILE A 114 1.13 8.62 -11.98
CA ILE A 114 1.58 9.84 -11.27
C ILE A 114 1.46 11.07 -12.19
N ALA A 115 1.90 10.96 -13.45
CA ALA A 115 1.80 12.06 -14.40
C ALA A 115 0.34 12.46 -14.69
N GLN A 116 -0.56 11.49 -14.84
CA GLN A 116 -2.00 11.74 -15.00
C GLN A 116 -2.61 12.46 -13.80
N LEU A 117 -2.30 12.00 -12.58
CA LEU A 117 -2.80 12.61 -11.35
C LEU A 117 -2.30 14.04 -11.15
N HIS A 118 -1.03 14.31 -11.47
CA HIS A 118 -0.48 15.66 -11.46
C HIS A 118 -1.22 16.59 -12.44
N ALA A 119 -1.60 16.09 -13.62
CA ALA A 119 -2.33 16.89 -14.61
C ALA A 119 -3.80 17.15 -14.23
N GLN A 120 -4.43 16.27 -13.46
CA GLN A 120 -5.88 16.30 -13.21
C GLN A 120 -6.27 16.84 -11.83
N GLN A 121 -5.55 16.45 -10.77
CA GLN A 121 -6.01 16.60 -9.38
C GLN A 121 -4.97 17.31 -8.51
N TYR A 122 -3.69 17.16 -8.82
CA TYR A 122 -2.59 17.69 -8.01
C TYR A 122 -1.78 18.76 -8.76
N ALA A 123 -2.43 19.58 -9.60
CA ALA A 123 -1.72 20.60 -10.39
C ALA A 123 -0.89 21.57 -9.53
N GLU A 124 -1.34 21.83 -8.30
CA GLU A 124 -0.70 22.73 -7.32
C GLU A 124 0.07 21.97 -6.22
N GLN A 125 0.14 20.64 -6.27
CA GLN A 125 0.77 19.81 -5.23
C GLN A 125 1.67 18.73 -5.84
N THR A 126 2.88 18.58 -5.31
CA THR A 126 3.79 17.55 -5.81
C THR A 126 3.48 16.19 -5.18
N ILE A 127 3.18 15.19 -6.01
CA ILE A 127 3.16 13.78 -5.57
C ILE A 127 4.59 13.36 -5.23
N VAL A 128 4.81 12.95 -3.98
CA VAL A 128 6.12 12.56 -3.44
C VAL A 128 6.33 11.04 -3.41
N THR A 129 5.39 10.28 -3.96
CA THR A 129 5.46 8.82 -4.06
C THR A 129 6.74 8.36 -4.75
N VAL A 130 7.52 7.54 -4.06
CA VAL A 130 8.76 6.97 -4.58
C VAL A 130 8.47 5.73 -5.42
N VAL A 131 8.84 5.75 -6.70
CA VAL A 131 8.74 4.59 -7.60
C VAL A 131 10.11 3.96 -7.84
N LYS A 132 10.31 2.74 -7.35
CA LYS A 132 11.57 1.99 -7.45
C LYS A 132 11.34 0.55 -7.88
N ALA A 133 12.40 -0.16 -8.26
CA ALA A 133 12.36 -1.61 -8.34
C ALA A 133 12.33 -2.20 -6.92
N ALA A 134 11.59 -3.29 -6.70
CA ALA A 134 11.63 -4.03 -5.46
C ALA A 134 13.01 -4.69 -5.28
N THR A 135 13.67 -4.41 -4.16
CA THR A 135 15.02 -4.91 -3.84
C THR A 135 15.01 -5.91 -2.70
N ASN A 136 14.28 -5.61 -1.62
CA ASN A 136 14.08 -6.47 -0.47
C ASN A 136 12.63 -6.38 0.01
N PHE A 137 12.19 -7.44 0.69
CA PHE A 137 10.92 -7.50 1.39
C PHE A 137 11.07 -8.51 2.54
N TYR A 138 10.66 -8.10 3.73
CA TYR A 138 10.63 -8.94 4.92
C TYR A 138 9.19 -8.96 5.43
N SER A 139 8.60 -10.15 5.54
CA SER A 139 7.27 -10.27 6.15
C SER A 139 7.33 -9.72 7.57
N ALA A 140 6.35 -8.91 7.94
CA ALA A 140 6.14 -8.55 9.33
C ALA A 140 5.72 -9.79 10.13
N GLU A 141 5.85 -9.70 11.44
CA GLU A 141 5.48 -10.73 12.39
C GLU A 141 4.00 -11.13 12.24
N ASP A 142 3.66 -12.38 12.56
CA ASP A 142 2.32 -12.94 12.34
C ASP A 142 1.20 -12.13 12.99
N TYR A 143 1.49 -11.49 14.13
CA TYR A 143 0.51 -10.66 14.84
C TYR A 143 0.16 -9.35 14.11
N HIS A 144 0.93 -8.94 13.10
CA HIS A 144 0.61 -7.80 12.24
C HIS A 144 -0.22 -8.17 11.01
N GLN A 145 -0.32 -9.45 10.68
CA GLN A 145 -1.12 -9.92 9.54
C GLN A 145 -2.60 -9.96 9.92
N ASP A 146 -3.46 -9.53 9.01
CA ASP A 146 -4.92 -9.42 9.21
C ASP A 146 -5.30 -8.63 10.47
N TYR A 147 -4.46 -7.65 10.86
CA TYR A 147 -4.55 -6.98 12.16
C TYR A 147 -5.92 -6.36 12.43
N VAL A 148 -6.51 -5.69 11.42
CA VAL A 148 -7.83 -5.05 11.53
C VAL A 148 -8.94 -6.09 11.77
N THR A 149 -8.84 -7.24 11.11
CA THR A 149 -9.80 -8.34 11.26
C THR A 149 -9.71 -8.97 12.63
N ASN A 150 -8.47 -9.13 13.14
CA ASN A 150 -8.19 -9.77 14.42
C ASN A 150 -8.37 -8.83 15.63
N ASN A 151 -8.39 -7.51 15.43
CA ASN A 151 -8.49 -6.50 16.49
C ASN A 151 -9.57 -5.43 16.17
N PRO A 152 -10.85 -5.82 15.97
CA PRO A 152 -11.91 -4.90 15.53
C PRO A 152 -12.21 -3.77 16.52
N GLU A 153 -11.89 -3.96 17.81
CA GLU A 153 -12.04 -2.96 18.88
C GLU A 153 -10.90 -1.93 18.95
N ASN A 154 -9.84 -2.10 18.14
CA ASN A 154 -8.73 -1.17 18.12
C ASN A 154 -9.18 0.22 17.63
N LYS A 155 -9.14 1.21 18.51
CA LYS A 155 -9.60 2.58 18.23
C LYS A 155 -8.82 3.27 17.11
N TYR A 156 -7.52 3.01 17.00
CA TYR A 156 -6.71 3.57 15.92
C TYR A 156 -7.20 3.04 14.58
N CYS A 157 -7.41 1.72 14.48
CA CYS A 157 -7.97 1.10 13.28
C CYS A 157 -9.36 1.65 12.97
N GLN A 158 -10.26 1.74 13.97
CA GLN A 158 -11.61 2.28 13.74
C GLN A 158 -11.60 3.70 13.15
N LEU A 159 -10.69 4.56 13.59
CA LEU A 159 -10.63 5.94 13.11
C LEU A 159 -9.95 6.06 11.74
N VAL A 160 -8.80 5.40 11.56
CA VAL A 160 -7.99 5.54 10.33
C VAL A 160 -8.52 4.66 9.20
N VAL A 161 -8.91 3.41 9.51
CA VAL A 161 -9.40 2.45 8.52
C VAL A 161 -10.78 2.84 8.02
N ALA A 162 -11.69 3.30 8.89
CA ALA A 162 -13.08 3.57 8.49
C ALA A 162 -13.18 4.59 7.35
N LYS A 163 -12.41 5.68 7.40
CA LYS A 163 -12.38 6.68 6.32
C LYS A 163 -11.88 6.06 5.01
N LYS A 164 -10.80 5.28 5.07
CA LYS A 164 -10.21 4.65 3.88
C LYS A 164 -11.14 3.58 3.29
N ILE A 165 -11.81 2.78 4.13
CA ILE A 165 -12.84 1.82 3.70
C ILE A 165 -14.03 2.56 3.08
N GLN A 166 -14.49 3.66 3.68
CA GLN A 166 -15.61 4.43 3.14
C GLN A 166 -15.30 4.94 1.73
N THR A 167 -14.13 5.56 1.53
CA THR A 167 -13.65 5.94 0.19
C THR A 167 -13.58 4.75 -0.74
N PHE A 168 -13.05 3.62 -0.27
CA PHE A 168 -12.97 2.41 -1.07
C PHE A 168 -14.35 1.90 -1.53
N LEU A 169 -15.31 1.80 -0.62
CA LEU A 169 -16.66 1.32 -0.92
C LEU A 169 -17.45 2.29 -1.82
N SER A 170 -17.26 3.60 -1.65
CA SER A 170 -17.96 4.60 -2.47
C SER A 170 -17.46 4.63 -3.91
N GLU A 171 -16.16 4.47 -4.13
CA GLU A 171 -15.54 4.66 -5.45
C GLU A 171 -15.18 3.35 -6.16
N PHE A 172 -14.97 2.27 -5.42
CA PHE A 172 -14.39 1.01 -5.92
C PHE A 172 -15.19 -0.23 -5.53
N SER A 173 -16.47 -0.10 -5.19
CA SER A 173 -17.34 -1.25 -4.89
C SER A 173 -17.40 -2.29 -6.02
N TYR A 174 -17.23 -1.87 -7.28
CA TYR A 174 -17.14 -2.77 -8.44
C TYR A 174 -15.89 -3.67 -8.44
N LEU A 175 -14.89 -3.37 -7.60
CA LEU A 175 -13.70 -4.18 -7.39
C LEU A 175 -13.85 -5.15 -6.22
N LEU A 176 -14.96 -5.14 -5.48
CA LEU A 176 -15.13 -6.04 -4.33
C LEU A 176 -15.16 -7.50 -4.79
N LYS A 177 -14.52 -8.38 -4.01
CA LYS A 177 -14.76 -9.82 -4.10
C LYS A 177 -16.25 -10.07 -3.89
N ASN A 178 -16.85 -10.86 -4.77
CA ASN A 178 -18.20 -11.38 -4.54
C ASN A 178 -18.18 -12.19 -3.23
N GLU A 179 -18.98 -11.79 -2.24
CA GLU A 179 -19.24 -12.62 -1.08
C GLU A 179 -19.91 -13.91 -1.60
N THR A 180 -19.32 -15.05 -1.26
CA THR A 180 -19.90 -16.38 -1.54
C THR A 180 -20.55 -16.89 -0.28
#